data_AF-A0A4U3KUF9-F1
#
_entry.id   AF-A0A4U3KUF9-F1
#
_cell.length_a   1.000
_cell.length_b   1.000
_cell.length_c   1.000
_cell.angle_alpha   90.00
_cell.angle_beta   90.00
_cell.angle_gamma   90.00
#
_symmetry.space_group_name_H-M   'P 1'
#
loop_
_entity.id
_entity.type
_entity.pdbx_description
1 polymer ?
#
loop_
_entity_poly.entity_id
_entity_poly.type
_entity_poly.pdbx_seq_one_letter_code
_entity_poly.pdbx_strand_id
1 'polypeptide(L)' 'MKQLPDDDEYYSDNSGLVIFTEEYLLQRGYCCGNGCRNCPYDYKMVPEPRRSRLLEERKNREAPPRGKEE' A
#
# COMPACT_ATOMS: atom_id res chain seq x y z
N MET A 1 -20.43 -5.50 19.83
CA MET A 1 -20.75 -5.86 18.44
C MET A 1 -19.46 -5.82 17.65
N LYS A 2 -19.07 -6.92 17.01
CA LYS A 2 -17.88 -6.96 16.16
C LYS A 2 -18.39 -6.66 14.76
N GLN A 3 -18.24 -5.40 14.33
CA GLN A 3 -18.59 -5.00 12.97
C GLN A 3 -17.82 -5.93 12.03
N LEU A 4 -18.57 -6.65 11.18
CA LEU A 4 -17.98 -7.35 10.05
C LEU A 4 -17.34 -6.28 9.17
N PRO A 5 -16.15 -6.55 8.60
CA PRO A 5 -15.59 -5.61 7.66
C PRO A 5 -16.58 -5.41 6.50
N ASP A 6 -16.91 -4.16 6.20
CA ASP A 6 -17.76 -3.80 5.07
C ASP A 6 -17.08 -4.23 3.77
N ASP A 7 -17.86 -4.49 2.71
CA ASP A 7 -17.35 -5.03 1.43
C ASP A 7 -16.31 -4.07 0.78
N ASP A 8 -16.23 -2.83 1.26
CA ASP A 8 -15.30 -1.77 0.85
C ASP A 8 -13.88 -1.86 1.47
N GLU A 9 -13.59 -2.83 2.34
CA GLU A 9 -12.29 -2.92 3.03
C GLU A 9 -11.18 -3.63 2.23
N TYR A 10 -11.54 -4.33 1.15
CA TYR A 10 -10.60 -4.96 0.23
C TYR A 10 -11.19 -5.15 -1.16
N TYR A 11 -10.35 -5.15 -2.18
CA TYR A 11 -10.75 -5.51 -3.54
C TYR A 11 -9.80 -6.54 -4.12
N SER A 12 -10.30 -7.41 -5.00
CA SER A 12 -9.48 -8.35 -5.76
C SER A 12 -9.04 -7.71 -7.06
N ASP A 13 -7.74 -7.76 -7.33
CA ASP A 13 -7.21 -7.43 -8.66
C ASP A 13 -7.49 -8.58 -9.65
N ASN A 14 -7.47 -8.30 -10.94
CA ASN A 14 -7.64 -9.31 -12.01
C ASN A 14 -6.63 -10.47 -11.91
N SER A 15 -5.51 -10.23 -11.23
CA SER A 15 -4.48 -11.22 -10.91
C SER A 15 -4.85 -12.20 -9.77
N GLY A 16 -6.03 -12.06 -9.16
CA GLY A 16 -6.49 -12.87 -8.02
C GLY A 16 -5.84 -12.48 -6.68
N LEU A 17 -5.18 -11.32 -6.62
CA LEU A 17 -4.58 -10.81 -5.39
C LEU A 17 -5.60 -9.95 -4.63
N VAL A 18 -5.73 -10.20 -3.32
CA VAL A 18 -6.52 -9.36 -2.42
C VAL A 18 -5.71 -8.12 -2.05
N ILE A 19 -6.23 -6.96 -2.42
CA ILE A 19 -5.67 -5.64 -2.10
C ILE A 19 -6.55 -5.01 -1.04
N PHE A 20 -6.01 -4.89 0.17
CA PHE A 20 -6.66 -4.17 1.25
C PHE A 20 -6.60 -2.66 1.03
N THR A 21 -7.67 -1.96 1.39
CA THR A 21 -7.70 -0.49 1.37
C THR A 21 -6.80 0.07 2.47
N GLU A 22 -6.45 1.35 2.34
CA GLU A 22 -5.68 2.03 3.37
C GLU A 22 -6.43 2.05 4.71
N GLU A 23 -7.75 2.26 4.67
CA GLU A 23 -8.61 2.29 5.85
C GLU A 23 -8.60 0.95 6.61
N TYR A 24 -8.73 -0.17 5.90
CA TYR A 24 -8.59 -1.50 6.51
C TYR A 24 -7.22 -1.68 7.17
N LEU A 25 -6.15 -1.24 6.51
CA LEU A 25 -4.80 -1.34 7.06
C LEU A 25 -4.60 -0.45 8.29
N LEU A 26 -5.26 0.72 8.33
CA LEU A 26 -5.31 1.61 9.51
C LEU A 26 -6.10 0.98 10.66
N GLN A 27 -7.29 0.44 10.38
CA GLN A 27 -8.12 -0.26 11.37
C GLN A 27 -7.42 -1.49 11.95
N ARG A 28 -6.68 -2.24 11.12
CA ARG A 28 -5.82 -3.35 11.55
C ARG A 28 -4.77 -2.92 12.59
N GLY A 29 -4.35 -1.65 12.56
CA GLY A 29 -3.48 -1.05 13.58
C GLY A 29 -2.00 -1.48 13.51
N TYR A 30 -1.59 -2.29 12.53
CA TYR A 30 -0.18 -2.66 12.37
C TYR A 30 0.25 -2.89 10.92
N CYS A 31 1.53 -2.62 10.66
CA CYS A 31 2.17 -2.91 9.38
C CYS A 31 2.55 -4.38 9.31
N CYS A 32 2.10 -5.09 8.28
CA CYS A 32 2.35 -6.52 8.13
C CYS A 32 3.71 -6.89 7.52
N GLY A 33 4.50 -5.91 7.06
CA GLY A 33 5.83 -6.15 6.48
C GLY A 33 5.82 -6.78 5.07
N ASN A 34 4.67 -6.85 4.40
CA ASN A 34 4.56 -7.46 3.06
C ASN A 34 4.94 -6.53 1.90
N GLY A 35 5.04 -5.22 2.13
CA GLY A 35 5.33 -4.26 1.06
C GLY A 35 4.15 -3.99 0.12
N CYS A 36 2.93 -3.87 0.67
CA CYS A 36 1.73 -3.57 -0.11
C CYS A 36 1.75 -2.17 -0.73
N ARG A 37 1.19 -2.02 -1.93
CA ARG A 37 1.22 -0.75 -2.70
C ARG A 37 0.63 0.45 -1.94
N ASN A 38 -0.42 0.24 -1.17
CA ASN A 38 -1.15 1.28 -0.43
C ASN A 38 -0.82 1.21 1.07
N CYS A 39 0.45 0.97 1.43
CA CYS A 39 0.81 0.84 2.84
C CYS A 39 0.73 2.21 3.56
N PRO A 40 -0.18 2.41 4.55
CA PRO A 40 -0.25 3.66 5.31
C PRO A 40 0.92 3.86 6.28
N TYR A 41 1.75 2.83 6.48
CA TYR A 41 2.78 2.79 7.51
C TYR A 41 4.21 3.00 6.98
N ASP A 42 4.38 3.53 5.77
CA ASP A 42 5.69 3.73 5.13
C ASP A 42 6.62 2.51 5.24
N TYR A 43 6.01 1.33 5.05
CA TYR A 43 6.70 0.04 5.10
C TYR A 43 7.51 -0.20 6.38
N LYS A 44 7.12 0.36 7.53
CA LYS A 44 7.90 0.32 8.78
C LYS A 44 8.37 -1.08 9.24
N MET A 45 7.60 -2.13 8.92
CA MET A 45 7.92 -3.53 9.28
C MET A 45 8.60 -4.30 8.13
N VAL A 46 8.84 -3.67 6.99
CA VAL A 46 9.58 -4.28 5.88
C VAL A 46 11.07 -4.11 6.16
N PRO A 47 11.89 -5.18 6.14
CA PRO A 47 13.33 -5.07 6.35
C PRO A 47 14.04 -4.44 5.13
N GLU A 48 15.19 -3.83 5.39
CA GLU A 48 16.12 -3.37 4.36
C GLU A 48 16.74 -4.57 3.60
N PRO A 49 17.06 -4.43 2.31
CA PRO A 49 16.96 -3.21 1.47
C PRO A 49 15.58 -3.04 0.82
N ARG A 50 14.62 -3.93 1.09
CA ARG A 50 13.31 -3.92 0.41
C ARG A 50 12.51 -2.67 0.74
N ARG A 51 12.55 -2.20 1.99
CA ARG A 51 11.83 -0.99 2.41
C ARG A 51 12.31 0.26 1.66
N SER A 52 13.61 0.52 1.60
CA SER A 52 14.14 1.64 0.80
C SER A 52 13.68 1.61 -0.66
N ARG A 53 13.72 0.43 -1.30
CA ARG A 53 13.25 0.27 -2.68
C ARG A 53 11.76 0.60 -2.82
N LEU A 54 10.91 0.09 -1.93
CA LEU A 54 9.47 0.33 -1.97
C LEU A 54 9.11 1.81 -1.74
N LEU A 55 9.84 2.51 -0.87
CA LEU A 55 9.66 3.95 -0.64
C LEU A 55 10.03 4.76 -1.90
N GLU A 56 11.12 4.40 -2.57
CA GLU A 56 11.53 5.04 -3.82
C GLU A 56 10.52 4.78 -4.95
N GLU A 57 10.06 3.53 -5.09
CA GLU A 57 9.01 3.16 -6.05
C GLU A 57 7.72 3.96 -5.83
N ARG A 58 7.34 4.24 -4.58
CA ARG A 58 6.16 5.07 -4.27
C ARG A 58 6.36 6.50 -4.76
N LYS A 59 7.49 7.12 -4.41
CA LYS A 59 7.84 8.48 -4.87
C LYS A 59 7.82 8.60 -6.39
N ASN A 60 8.32 7.59 -7.10
CA ASN A 60 8.36 7.61 -8.56
C ASN A 60 6.95 7.49 -9.19
N ARG A 61 6.00 6.84 -8.52
CA ARG A 61 4.60 6.76 -8.95
C ARG A 61 3.82 8.05 -8.66
N GLU A 62 4.18 8.74 -7.57
CA GLU A 62 3.56 10.01 -7.14
C GLU A 62 4.16 11.23 -7.84
N ALA A 63 5.33 11.09 -8.47
CA ALA A 63 5.95 12.16 -9.24
C ALA A 63 5.03 12.53 -10.44
N PRO A 64 4.71 13.83 -10.64
CA PRO A 64 3.98 14.25 -11.83
C PRO A 64 4.77 13.83 -13.08
N PRO A 65 4.11 13.56 -14.22
CA PRO A 65 4.83 13.32 -15.46
C PRO A 65 5.75 14.51 -15.69
N ARG A 66 7.06 14.28 -15.63
CA ARG A 66 8.02 15.31 -16.02
C ARG A 66 7.70 15.64 -17.47
N GLY A 67 7.08 16.79 -17.68
CA GLY A 67 6.86 17.34 -19.00
C GLY A 67 8.18 17.27 -19.75
N LYS A 68 8.17 16.56 -20.87
CA LYS A 68 9.19 16.76 -21.89
C LYS A 68 8.80 18.08 -22.56
N GLU A 69 9.31 19.19 -22.03
CA GLU A 69 9.45 20.40 -22.84
C GLU A 69 10.65 20.17 -23.74
N GLU A 70 10.38 19.90 -25.01
CA GLU A 70 11.28 20.13 -26.15
C GLU A 70 10.43 20.39 -27.40
#